data_AF-A0A0F9EFX3-F1
#
_entry.id   AF-A0A0F9EFX3-F1
#
_cell.length_a   1.000
_cell.length_b   1.000
_cell.length_c   1.000
_cell.angle_alpha   90.00
_cell.angle_beta   90.00
_cell.angle_gamma   90.00
#
_symmetry.space_group_name_H-M   'P 1'
#
loop_
_entity.id
_entity.type
_entity.pdbx_description
1 polymer ?
#
loop_
_entity_poly.entity_id
_entity_poly.type
_entity_poly.pdbx_seq_one_letter_code
_entity_poly.pdbx_strand_id
1 'polypeptide(L)'
;WNLSHAVAYTLISYWTAYLSTHYPAEFFCALLNQADAPKRTVLLNECRRRDITLKYPDWKYSGKGYIAMGKRIYIGMVGIKYIGEKTVDKIIEEWEQKIKDLQFSVGVFERWKKELLKGKEKCLV
;
A
#
# COMPACT_ATOMS: atom_id res chain seq x y z
N TRP A 1 -20.86 -14.46 35.65
CA TRP A 1 -20.57 -13.82 34.36
C TRP A 1 -20.66 -12.33 34.56
N ASN A 2 -19.65 -11.55 34.16
CA ASN A 2 -19.67 -10.11 34.37
C ASN A 2 -20.28 -9.41 33.15
N LEU A 3 -21.44 -8.78 33.34
CA LEU A 3 -22.19 -8.14 32.26
C LEU A 3 -21.40 -7.02 31.57
N SER A 4 -20.69 -6.18 32.33
CA SER A 4 -19.90 -5.09 31.73
C SER A 4 -18.78 -5.62 30.85
N HIS A 5 -18.12 -6.69 31.30
CA HIS A 5 -17.05 -7.33 30.54
C HIS A 5 -17.56 -7.94 29.23
N ALA A 6 -18.72 -8.57 29.28
CA ALA A 6 -19.30 -9.18 28.11
C ALA A 6 -19.83 -8.17 27.08
N VAL A 7 -20.45 -7.08 27.53
CA VAL A 7 -20.87 -5.99 26.64
C VAL A 7 -19.65 -5.40 25.90
N ALA A 8 -18.52 -5.23 26.59
CA ALA A 8 -17.28 -4.74 25.98
C ALA A 8 -16.76 -5.68 24.86
N TYR A 9 -16.70 -6.99 25.10
CA TYR A 9 -16.28 -7.95 24.07
C TYR A 9 -17.26 -8.05 22.91
N THR A 10 -18.57 -7.95 23.19
CA THR A 10 -19.61 -7.97 22.15
C THR A 10 -19.41 -6.79 21.19
N LEU A 11 -19.12 -5.61 21.73
CA LEU A 11 -18.85 -4.42 20.93
C LEU A 11 -17.61 -4.59 20.03
N ILE A 12 -16.50 -5.09 20.58
CA ILE A 12 -15.28 -5.34 19.80
C ILE A 12 -15.54 -6.39 18.70
N SER A 13 -16.28 -7.45 19.03
CA SER A 13 -16.63 -8.51 18.08
C SER A 13 -17.51 -7.99 16.94
N TYR A 14 -18.47 -7.10 17.26
CA TYR A 14 -19.32 -6.44 16.28
C TYR A 14 -18.48 -5.61 15.30
N TRP A 15 -17.59 -4.76 15.79
CA TRP A 15 -16.71 -3.97 14.92
C TRP A 15 -15.74 -4.82 14.10
N THR A 16 -15.21 -5.89 14.69
CA THR A 16 -14.34 -6.83 13.99
C THR A 16 -15.08 -7.49 12.83
N ALA A 17 -16.33 -7.94 13.06
CA ALA A 17 -17.18 -8.51 12.02
C ALA A 17 -17.49 -7.47 10.92
N TYR A 18 -17.84 -6.24 11.32
CA TYR A 18 -18.13 -5.15 10.40
C TYR A 18 -16.94 -4.81 9.47
N LEU A 19 -15.73 -4.69 10.02
CA LEU A 19 -14.52 -4.44 9.21
C LEU A 19 -14.20 -5.62 8.30
N SER A 20 -14.35 -6.86 8.80
CA SER A 20 -14.09 -8.06 8.02
C SER A 20 -15.00 -8.23 6.81
N THR A 21 -16.23 -7.69 6.85
CA THR A 21 -17.21 -7.77 5.75
C THR A 21 -17.14 -6.59 4.79
N HIS A 22 -17.02 -5.36 5.30
CA HIS A 22 -17.05 -4.15 4.47
C HIS A 22 -15.69 -3.73 3.93
N TYR A 23 -14.61 -3.97 4.68
CA TYR A 23 -13.23 -3.60 4.33
C TYR A 23 -12.28 -4.79 4.47
N PRO A 24 -12.55 -5.91 3.75
CA PRO A 24 -11.80 -7.14 3.96
C PRO A 24 -10.31 -6.99 3.63
N ALA A 25 -9.96 -6.29 2.55
CA ALA A 25 -8.57 -6.17 2.12
C ALA A 25 -7.71 -5.41 3.15
N GLU A 26 -8.21 -4.29 3.65
CA GLU A 26 -7.56 -3.46 4.66
C GLU A 26 -7.48 -4.21 6.00
N PHE A 27 -8.56 -4.89 6.39
CA PHE A 27 -8.62 -5.68 7.62
C PHE A 27 -7.59 -6.82 7.62
N PHE A 28 -7.55 -7.64 6.57
CA PHE A 28 -6.57 -8.72 6.46
C PHE A 28 -5.15 -8.21 6.31
N CYS A 29 -4.94 -7.07 5.63
CA CYS A 29 -3.64 -6.43 5.54
C CYS A 29 -3.09 -6.04 6.92
N ALA A 30 -3.92 -5.43 7.78
CA ALA A 30 -3.54 -5.11 9.16
C ALA A 30 -3.19 -6.37 9.97
N LEU A 31 -3.99 -7.44 9.84
CA LEU A 31 -3.73 -8.73 10.49
C LEU A 31 -2.42 -9.37 10.01
N LEU A 32 -2.14 -9.34 8.70
CA LEU A 32 -0.92 -9.92 8.13
C LEU A 32 0.35 -9.19 8.60
N ASN A 33 0.27 -7.88 8.85
CA ASN A 33 1.37 -7.09 9.38
C ASN A 33 1.69 -7.42 10.85
N GLN A 34 0.70 -7.80 11.66
CA GLN A 34 0.92 -8.22 13.05
C GLN A 34 1.19 -9.72 13.21
N ALA A 35 0.86 -10.54 12.20
CA ALA A 35 0.90 -11.99 12.34
C ALA A 35 2.31 -12.60 12.26
N ASP A 36 2.56 -13.55 13.17
CA ASP A 36 3.70 -14.46 13.13
C ASP A 36 3.68 -15.36 11.89
N ALA A 37 4.83 -15.91 11.50
CA ALA A 37 4.97 -16.80 10.33
C ALA A 37 3.90 -17.91 10.20
N PRO A 38 3.57 -18.71 11.23
CA PRO A 38 2.55 -19.76 11.10
C PRO A 38 1.14 -19.21 10.91
N LYS A 39 0.79 -18.13 11.64
CA LYS A 39 -0.53 -17.48 11.53
C LYS A 39 -0.70 -16.81 10.18
N ARG A 40 0.38 -16.27 9.62
CA ARG A 40 0.40 -15.60 8.31
C ARG A 40 -0.03 -16.54 7.18
N THR A 41 0.43 -17.79 7.20
CA THR A 41 0.02 -18.80 6.20
C THR A 41 -1.49 -19.08 6.25
N VAL A 42 -2.06 -19.15 7.46
CA VAL A 42 -3.51 -19.33 7.65
C VAL A 42 -4.27 -18.12 7.11
N LEU A 43 -3.83 -16.91 7.45
CA LEU A 43 -4.44 -15.66 6.97
C LEU A 43 -4.35 -15.51 5.45
N LEU A 44 -3.23 -15.90 4.83
CA LEU A 44 -3.05 -15.89 3.37
C LEU A 44 -4.04 -16.85 2.69
N ASN A 45 -4.29 -18.02 3.28
CA ASN A 45 -5.28 -18.96 2.76
C ASN A 45 -6.71 -18.40 2.91
N GLU A 46 -7.03 -17.76 4.02
CA GLU A 46 -8.33 -17.08 4.19
C GLU A 46 -8.53 -15.92 3.21
N CYS A 47 -7.48 -15.14 2.91
CA CYS A 47 -7.53 -14.11 1.88
C CYS A 47 -7.89 -14.71 0.51
N ARG A 48 -7.27 -15.85 0.16
CA ARG A 48 -7.57 -16.58 -1.09
C ARG A 48 -9.00 -17.10 -1.13
N ARG A 49 -9.53 -17.60 -0.01
CA ARG A 49 -10.93 -18.07 0.10
C ARG A 49 -11.95 -16.95 -0.06
N ARG A 50 -11.58 -15.70 0.23
CA ARG A 50 -12.43 -14.51 0.14
C ARG A 50 -12.22 -13.71 -1.14
N ASP A 51 -11.62 -14.32 -2.17
CA ASP A 51 -11.33 -13.70 -3.48
C ASP A 51 -10.49 -12.41 -3.39
N ILE A 52 -9.66 -12.28 -2.36
CA ILE A 52 -8.73 -11.15 -2.22
C ILE A 52 -7.49 -11.46 -3.05
N THR A 53 -7.18 -10.60 -4.02
CA THR A 53 -6.05 -10.82 -4.92
C THR A 53 -4.74 -10.50 -4.21
N LEU A 54 -3.92 -11.52 -3.95
CA LEU A 54 -2.55 -11.35 -3.46
C LEU A 54 -1.62 -11.05 -4.63
N LYS A 55 -0.90 -9.93 -4.53
CA LYS A 55 0.12 -9.52 -5.48
C LYS A 55 1.50 -9.72 -4.89
N TYR A 56 2.43 -10.18 -5.74
CA TYR A 56 3.85 -10.21 -5.43
C TYR A 56 4.35 -8.81 -5.06
N PRO A 57 5.45 -8.73 -4.29
CA PRO A 57 6.03 -7.45 -3.94
C PRO A 57 6.41 -6.68 -5.22
N ASP A 58 5.86 -5.48 -5.36
CA ASP A 58 6.13 -4.58 -6.48
C ASP A 58 6.86 -3.36 -5.93
N TRP A 59 8.01 -3.03 -6.51
CA TRP A 59 8.85 -1.91 -6.07
C TRP A 59 8.12 -0.56 -6.05
N LYS A 60 7.04 -0.37 -6.82
CA LYS A 60 6.26 0.87 -6.85
C LYS A 60 5.19 0.95 -5.77
N TYR A 61 4.64 -0.19 -5.36
CA TYR A 61 3.41 -0.23 -4.56
C TYR A 61 3.58 -0.94 -3.21
N SER A 62 4.60 -1.78 -3.08
CA SER A 62 4.93 -2.47 -1.84
C SER A 62 5.79 -1.59 -0.94
N GLY A 63 5.42 -1.51 0.33
CA GLY A 63 6.25 -0.93 1.37
C GLY A 63 7.01 -2.00 2.15
N LYS A 64 7.38 -1.64 3.39
CA LYS A 64 7.98 -2.57 4.35
C LYS A 64 7.05 -3.74 4.66
N GLY A 65 5.82 -3.41 5.05
CA GLY A 65 4.75 -4.37 5.37
C GLY A 65 3.81 -4.62 4.19
N TYR A 66 2.81 -5.45 4.43
CA TYR A 66 1.67 -5.63 3.54
C TYR A 66 0.92 -4.31 3.37
N ILE A 67 0.48 -4.04 2.15
CA ILE A 67 -0.32 -2.86 1.79
C ILE A 67 -1.57 -3.30 1.04
N ALA A 68 -2.73 -2.82 1.47
CA ALA A 68 -3.99 -3.01 0.77
C ALA A 68 -4.23 -1.85 -0.21
N MET A 69 -4.64 -2.18 -1.42
CA MET A 69 -5.04 -1.22 -2.44
C MET A 69 -6.31 -1.72 -3.13
N GLY A 70 -7.46 -1.23 -2.64
CA GLY A 70 -8.78 -1.75 -3.04
C GLY A 70 -8.89 -3.24 -2.73
N LYS A 71 -9.22 -4.07 -3.72
CA LYS A 71 -9.36 -5.53 -3.55
C LYS A 71 -8.05 -6.32 -3.64
N ARG A 72 -6.89 -5.64 -3.58
CA ARG A 72 -5.57 -6.25 -3.78
C ARG A 72 -4.72 -6.03 -2.55
N ILE A 73 -3.98 -7.06 -2.15
CA ILE A 73 -2.97 -6.96 -1.09
C ILE A 73 -1.60 -7.19 -1.72
N TYR A 74 -0.72 -6.20 -1.60
CA TYR A 74 0.68 -6.29 -1.99
C TYR A 74 1.49 -6.83 -0.82
N ILE A 75 2.32 -7.84 -1.11
CA ILE A 75 3.23 -8.41 -0.12
C ILE A 75 4.32 -7.38 0.21
N GLY A 76 4.63 -7.24 1.50
CA GLY A 76 5.70 -6.37 1.99
C GLY A 76 7.09 -6.88 1.61
N MET A 77 7.99 -5.98 1.26
CA MET A 77 9.34 -6.34 0.78
C MET A 77 10.21 -6.99 1.87
N VAL A 78 9.92 -6.72 3.15
CA VAL A 78 10.61 -7.33 4.29
C VAL A 78 10.35 -8.85 4.36
N GLY A 79 9.29 -9.35 3.73
CA GLY A 79 9.00 -10.77 3.64
C GLY A 79 9.88 -11.54 2.65
N ILE A 80 10.70 -10.85 1.85
CA ILE A 80 11.57 -11.49 0.85
C ILE A 80 12.84 -11.99 1.53
N LYS A 81 13.13 -13.28 1.37
CA LYS A 81 14.35 -13.90 1.90
C LYS A 81 15.57 -13.13 1.38
N TYR A 82 16.54 -12.84 2.25
CA TYR A 82 17.78 -12.10 1.97
C TYR A 82 17.66 -10.57 1.83
N ILE A 83 16.46 -9.98 1.97
CA ILE A 83 16.29 -8.52 1.99
C ILE A 83 16.05 -8.06 3.43
N GLY A 84 16.96 -7.24 3.95
CA GLY A 84 16.80 -6.62 5.27
C GLY A 84 15.99 -5.32 5.22
N GLU A 85 15.43 -4.91 6.35
CA GLU A 85 14.66 -3.65 6.46
C GLU A 85 15.46 -2.44 5.99
N LYS A 86 16.75 -2.36 6.31
CA LYS A 86 17.63 -1.26 5.88
C LYS A 86 17.78 -1.18 4.36
N THR A 87 17.74 -2.32 3.67
CA THR A 87 17.81 -2.36 2.21
C THR A 87 16.50 -1.88 1.61
N VAL A 88 15.37 -2.28 2.20
CA VAL A 88 14.03 -1.80 1.82
C VAL A 88 13.92 -0.29 1.98
N ASP A 89 14.42 0.26 3.10
CA ASP A 89 14.44 1.69 3.36
C ASP A 89 15.17 2.46 2.26
N LYS A 90 16.38 2.01 1.90
CA LYS A 90 17.16 2.63 0.83
C LYS A 90 16.44 2.59 -0.52
N ILE A 91 15.81 1.46 -0.86
CA ILE A 91 15.06 1.33 -2.12
C ILE A 91 13.91 2.33 -2.18
N ILE A 92 13.17 2.49 -1.09
CA ILE A 92 12.04 3.43 -1.02
C ILE A 92 12.56 4.87 -1.13
N GLU A 93 13.62 5.21 -0.40
CA GLU A 93 14.22 6.54 -0.42
C GLU A 93 14.77 6.92 -1.82
N GLU A 94 15.51 6.02 -2.46
CA GLU A 94 15.99 6.20 -3.84
C GLU A 94 14.83 6.39 -4.82
N TRP A 95 13.72 5.66 -4.62
CA TRP A 95 12.55 5.79 -5.48
C TRP A 95 11.84 7.12 -5.31
N GLU A 96 11.66 7.58 -4.07
CA GLU A 96 11.06 8.88 -3.78
C GLU A 96 11.89 10.04 -4.34
N GLN A 97 13.22 9.96 -4.26
CA GLN A 97 14.12 10.92 -4.89
C GLN A 97 13.94 10.93 -6.41
N LYS A 98 13.92 9.75 -7.04
CA LYS A 98 13.74 9.63 -8.49
C LYS A 98 12.40 10.17 -8.98
N ILE A 99 11.32 10.03 -8.19
CA ILE A 99 10.02 10.63 -8.51
C ILE A 99 10.10 12.15 -8.48
N LYS A 100 10.75 12.74 -7.46
CA LYS A 100 10.91 14.19 -7.36
C LYS A 100 11.68 14.74 -8.56
N ASP A 101 12.73 14.06 -8.98
CA ASP A 101 13.52 14.44 -10.16
C ASP A 101 12.70 14.36 -11.46
N LEU A 102 11.87 13.32 -11.62
CA LEU A 102 10.97 13.20 -12.76
C LEU A 102 9.88 14.29 -12.77
N GLN A 103 9.28 14.59 -11.63
CA GLN A 103 8.31 15.67 -11.51
C GLN A 103 8.94 17.02 -11.82
N PHE A 104 10.18 17.24 -11.40
CA PHE A 104 10.94 18.43 -11.74
C PHE A 104 11.14 18.55 -13.26
N SER A 105 11.58 17.47 -13.91
CA SER A 105 11.77 17.43 -15.38
C SER A 105 10.48 17.70 -16.16
N VAL A 106 9.36 17.08 -15.76
CA VAL A 106 8.05 17.31 -16.39
C VAL A 106 7.58 18.75 -16.20
N GLY A 107 7.75 19.31 -15.00
CA GLY A 107 7.40 20.71 -14.71
C GLY A 107 8.23 21.72 -15.51
N VAL A 108 9.52 21.42 -15.74
CA VAL A 108 10.37 22.22 -16.64
C VAL A 108 9.86 22.12 -18.08
N PHE A 109 9.52 20.92 -18.54
CA PHE A 109 9.02 20.70 -19.89
C PHE A 109 7.69 21.44 -20.18
N GLU A 110 6.74 21.41 -19.24
CA GLU A 110 5.48 22.15 -19.38
C GLU A 110 5.69 23.68 -19.39
N ARG A 111 6.65 24.16 -18.60
CA ARG A 111 7.03 25.58 -18.57
C ARG A 111 7.60 26.01 -19.93
N TRP A 112 8.53 25.24 -20.47
CA TRP A 112 9.10 25.47 -21.79
C TRP A 112 8.05 25.38 -22.91
N LYS A 113 7.11 24.43 -22.83
CA LYS A 113 6.01 24.31 -23.80
C LYS A 113 5.14 25.57 -23.82
N LYS A 114 4.85 26.17 -22.66
CA LYS A 114 4.12 27.44 -22.56
C LYS A 114 4.90 28.62 -23.16
N GLU A 115 6.22 28.67 -22.95
CA GLU A 115 7.05 29.72 -23.53
C GLU A 115 7.19 29.61 -25.05
N LEU A 116 7.32 28.39 -25.58
CA LEU A 116 7.37 28.13 -27.02
C LEU A 116 6.05 28.47 -27.72
N LEU A 117 4.91 28.21 -27.09
CA LEU A 117 3.58 28.59 -27.62
C LEU A 117 3.42 30.12 -27.64
N LYS A 118 3.82 30.82 -26.59
CA LYS A 118 3.86 32.30 -26.56
C LYS A 118 4.83 32.87 -27.61
N GLY A 119 5.94 32.19 -27.89
CA GLY A 119 6.88 32.57 -28.93
C GLY A 119 6.30 32.44 -30.35
N LYS A 120 5.50 31.40 -30.62
CA LYS A 120 4.84 31.22 -31.91
C LYS A 120 3.76 32.25 -32.21
N GLU A 121 2.99 32.67 -31.19
CA GLU A 121 1.97 33.73 -31.35
C GLU A 121 2.60 35.09 -31.68
N LYS A 122 3.81 35.37 -31.18
CA LYS A 122 4.54 36.61 -31.48
C LYS A 122 5.18 36.67 -32.87
N CYS A 123 5.38 35.53 -33.54
CA CYS A 123 5.97 35.48 -34.88
C CYS A 123 4.94 35.52 -36.02
N LEU A 124 3.64 35.51 -35.71
CA LEU A 124 2.53 35.48 -36.67
C LEU A 124 1.83 36.85 -36.86
N VAL A 125 2.37 37.91 -36.26
CA VAL A 125 1.94 39.31 -36.42
C VAL A 125 3.10 40.12 -36.99
#